data_AF-W0DTK4-F1
#
_entry.id   AF-W0DTK4-F1
#
_cell.length_a   1.000
_cell.length_b   1.000
_cell.length_c   1.000
_cell.angle_alpha   90.00
_cell.angle_beta   90.00
_cell.angle_gamma   90.00
#
_symmetry.space_group_name_H-M   'P 1'
#
loop_
_entity.id
_entity.type
_entity.pdbx_description
1 polymer ?
#
loop_
_entity_poly.entity_id
_entity_poly.type
_entity_poly.pdbx_seq_one_letter_code
_entity_poly.pdbx_strand_id
1 'polypeptide(L)' 'MTERPLSDEMLNAFVDRQLSAEDRLHVLRVIADDRHLGQEVCDRHRIKELVNLAYCQPGPPPRAVRSCGPRFWRWWRF' A
#
# COMPACT_ATOMS: atom_id res chain seq x y z
N MET A 1 -33.87 -10.91 -0.95
CA MET A 1 -32.44 -10.58 -1.03
C MET A 1 -32.38 -9.14 -1.50
N THR A 2 -32.05 -8.20 -0.62
CA THR A 2 -31.96 -6.77 -0.97
C THR A 2 -30.71 -6.58 -1.82
N GLU A 3 -30.88 -6.16 -3.08
CA GLU A 3 -29.76 -5.79 -3.94
C GLU A 3 -28.95 -4.68 -3.27
N ARG A 4 -27.69 -4.98 -2.95
CA ARG A 4 -26.76 -3.99 -2.41
C ARG A 4 -26.39 -3.04 -3.55
N PRO A 5 -26.38 -1.72 -3.32
CA PRO A 5 -26.09 -0.76 -4.39
C PRO A 5 -24.64 -0.83 -4.89
N LEU A 6 -23.73 -1.38 -4.08
CA LEU A 6 -22.34 -1.64 -4.47
C LEU A 6 -21.96 -3.08 -4.11
N SER A 7 -21.22 -3.75 -4.99
CA SER A 7 -20.65 -5.07 -4.71
C SER A 7 -19.38 -4.96 -3.85
N ASP A 8 -19.00 -6.06 -3.19
CA ASP A 8 -17.78 -6.10 -2.38
C ASP A 8 -16.52 -5.91 -3.24
N GLU A 9 -16.54 -6.41 -4.48
CA GLU A 9 -15.46 -6.22 -5.46
C GLU A 9 -15.26 -4.74 -5.78
N MET A 10 -16.35 -3.99 -5.96
CA MET A 10 -16.28 -2.54 -6.21
C MET A 10 -15.70 -1.79 -5.01
N LEU A 11 -16.08 -2.16 -3.78
CA LEU A 11 -15.57 -1.53 -2.56
C LEU A 11 -14.07 -1.80 -2.38
N ASN A 12 -13.62 -3.04 -2.64
CA ASN A 12 -12.20 -3.38 -2.59
C ASN A 12 -11.41 -2.63 -3.67
N ALA A 13 -11.88 -2.63 -4.91
CA ALA A 13 -11.25 -1.90 -6.01
C ALA A 13 -11.18 -0.38 -5.73
N PHE A 14 -12.19 0.18 -5.06
CA PHE A 14 -12.17 1.57 -4.60
C PHE A 14 -11.03 1.82 -3.60
N VAL A 15 -10.91 0.99 -2.56
CA VAL A 15 -9.83 1.08 -1.55
C VAL A 15 -8.45 0.86 -2.18
N ASP A 16 -8.36 0.05 -3.22
CA ASP A 16 -7.13 -0.21 -3.97
C ASP A 16 -6.83 0.79 -5.08
N ARG A 17 -7.70 1.78 -5.29
CA ARG A 17 -7.59 2.79 -6.36
C ARG A 17 -7.52 2.16 -7.77
N GLN A 18 -8.18 1.01 -7.95
CA GLN A 18 -8.24 0.26 -9.21
C GLN A 18 -9.51 0.54 -10.02
N LEU A 19 -10.37 1.45 -9.55
CA LEU A 19 -11.55 1.88 -10.29
C LEU A 19 -11.22 2.91 -11.37
N SER A 20 -12.05 2.93 -12.42
CA SER A 20 -12.09 4.04 -13.37
C SER A 20 -12.52 5.34 -12.68
N ALA A 21 -12.29 6.49 -13.33
CA ALA A 21 -12.71 7.78 -12.78
C ALA A 21 -14.24 7.85 -12.61
N GLU A 22 -14.99 7.26 -13.53
CA GLU A 22 -16.46 7.22 -13.51
C GLU A 22 -16.98 6.36 -12.35
N ASP A 23 -16.47 5.12 -12.23
CA ASP A 23 -16.86 4.21 -11.16
C ASP A 23 -16.50 4.77 -9.78
N ARG A 24 -15.34 5.44 -9.68
CA ARG A 24 -14.94 6.10 -8.44
C ARG A 24 -15.93 7.20 -8.04
N LEU A 25 -16.41 7.99 -8.99
CA LEU A 25 -17.43 9.02 -8.73
C LEU A 25 -18.76 8.40 -8.33
N HIS A 26 -19.16 7.29 -8.96
CA HIS A 26 -20.36 6.56 -8.58
C HIS A 26 -20.28 6.06 -7.14
N VAL A 27 -19.19 5.36 -6.78
CA VAL A 27 -18.96 4.87 -5.41
C VAL A 27 -18.96 6.00 -4.38
N LEU A 28 -18.32 7.13 -4.69
CA LEU A 28 -18.31 8.31 -3.80
C LEU A 28 -19.71 8.87 -3.54
N ARG A 29 -20.57 8.93 -4.56
CA ARG A 29 -21.96 9.39 -4.40
C ARG A 29 -22.75 8.46 -3.48
N VAL A 30 -22.64 7.15 -3.71
CA VAL A 30 -23.35 6.15 -2.91
C VAL A 30 -22.88 6.17 -1.45
N ILE A 31 -21.57 6.28 -1.20
CA ILE A 31 -21.00 6.38 0.16
C ILE A 31 -21.43 7.67 0.87
N ALA A 32 -21.57 8.78 0.13
CA ALA A 32 -22.00 10.04 0.72
C ALA A 32 -23.44 9.96 1.26
N ASP A 33 -24.29 9.16 0.59
CA ASP A 33 -25.70 8.98 0.98
C ASP A 33 -25.90 7.86 2.01
N ASP A 34 -24.96 6.90 2.12
CA ASP A 34 -25.04 5.77 3.04
C ASP A 34 -23.84 5.71 4.01
N ARG A 35 -24.10 6.07 5.27
CA ARG A 35 -23.10 6.00 6.34
C ARG A 35 -22.58 4.59 6.62
N HIS A 36 -23.39 3.56 6.44
CA HIS A 36 -22.96 2.18 6.67
C HIS A 36 -21.92 1.77 5.64
N LEU A 37 -22.13 2.13 4.37
CA LEU A 37 -21.14 1.90 3.31
C LEU A 37 -19.86 2.72 3.53
N GLY A 38 -19.98 3.95 4.04
CA GLY A 38 -18.81 4.74 4.46
C GLY A 38 -17.99 4.05 5.55
N GLN A 39 -18.64 3.53 6.58
CA GLN A 39 -17.96 2.78 7.65
C GLN A 39 -17.26 1.54 7.10
N GLU A 40 -17.94 0.80 6.24
CA GLU A 40 -17.43 -0.39 5.57
C GLU A 40 -16.15 -0.14 4.74
N VAL A 41 -16.06 1.01 4.08
CA VAL A 41 -14.86 1.42 3.33
C VAL A 41 -13.72 1.79 4.28
N CYS A 42 -14.02 2.49 5.38
CA CYS A 42 -13.04 2.81 6.41
C CYS A 42 -12.42 1.54 7.03
N ASP A 43 -13.24 0.52 7.30
CA ASP A 43 -12.79 -0.74 7.87
C ASP A 43 -11.89 -1.51 6.90
N ARG A 44 -12.27 -1.59 5.62
CA ARG A 44 -11.43 -2.20 4.57
C ARG A 44 -10.09 -1.46 4.42
N HIS A 45 -10.11 -0.13 4.42
CA HIS A 45 -8.89 0.68 4.37
C HIS A 45 -7.99 0.43 5.60
N ARG A 46 -8.58 0.34 6.81
CA ARG A 46 -7.81 0.02 8.03
C ARG A 46 -7.09 -1.31 7.93
N ILE A 47 -7.79 -2.37 7.47
CA ILE A 47 -7.18 -3.70 7.32
C ILE A 47 -6.01 -3.66 6.34
N LYS A 48 -6.19 -2.99 5.20
CA LYS A 48 -5.12 -2.79 4.21
C LYS A 48 -3.88 -2.13 4.83
N GLU A 49 -4.06 -1.08 5.62
CA GLU A 49 -2.94 -0.41 6.29
C GLU A 49 -2.25 -1.31 7.31
N LEU A 50 -3.00 -2.10 8.09
CA LEU A 50 -2.42 -3.07 9.02
C LEU A 50 -1.58 -4.13 8.31
N VAL A 51 -2.08 -4.66 7.18
CA VAL A 51 -1.36 -5.63 6.35
C VAL A 51 -0.09 -4.98 5.77
N ASN A 52 -0.19 -3.76 5.25
CA ASN A 52 0.97 -3.02 4.75
C ASN A 52 2.03 -2.86 5.85
N LEU A 53 1.65 -2.49 7.07
CA LEU A 53 2.59 -2.34 8.18
C LEU A 53 3.27 -3.66 8.59
N ALA A 54 2.52 -4.77 8.58
CA ALA A 54 3.06 -6.06 8.97
C ALA A 54 4.03 -6.65 7.92
N TYR A 55 3.82 -6.33 6.64
CA TYR A 55 4.51 -6.99 5.52
C TYR A 55 5.33 -6.06 4.61
N CYS A 56 5.32 -4.74 4.80
CA CYS A 56 6.23 -3.85 4.08
C CYS A 56 7.67 -4.23 4.45
N GLN A 57 8.37 -4.83 3.50
CA GLN A 57 9.74 -5.26 3.73
C GLN A 57 10.63 -4.06 4.08
N PRO A 58 11.57 -4.21 5.03
CA PRO A 58 12.60 -3.21 5.23
C PRO A 58 13.32 -3.00 3.89
N GLY A 59 13.60 -1.74 3.56
CA GLY A 59 14.33 -1.39 2.33
C GLY A 59 15.63 -2.19 2.21
N PRO A 60 16.17 -2.31 0.98
CA PRO A 60 17.40 -3.07 0.76
C PRO A 60 18.48 -2.58 1.73
N PRO A 61 19.28 -3.48 2.31
CA PRO A 61 20.34 -3.09 3.24
C PRO A 61 21.22 -2.04 2.56
N PRO A 62 21.65 -0.99 3.30
CA PRO A 62 22.50 0.05 2.72
C PRO A 62 23.70 -0.63 2.07
N ARG A 63 23.95 -0.30 0.79
CA ARG A 63 25.09 -0.88 0.05
C ARG A 63 26.34 -0.58 0.85
N ALA A 64 27.04 -1.63 1.29
CA ALA A 64 28.35 -1.48 1.89
C ALA A 64 29.23 -0.73 0.89
N VAL A 65 29.56 0.52 1.21
CA VAL A 65 30.58 1.27 0.47
C VAL A 65 31.83 0.42 0.61
N ARG A 66 32.27 -0.24 -0.47
CA ARG A 66 33.55 -0.94 -0.47
C ARG A 66 34.60 0.11 -0.17
N SER A 67 35.07 0.17 1.08
CA SER A 67 36.26 0.92 1.41
C SER A 67 37.37 0.35 0.53
N CYS A 68 37.84 1.13 -0.44
CA CYS A 68 39.13 0.90 -1.05
C CYS A 68 40.15 0.92 0.11
N GLY A 69 40.53 -0.27 0.59
CA GLY A 69 41.59 -0.38 1.58
C GLY A 69 42.84 0.31 1.03
N PRO A 70 43.59 1.05 1.86
CA PRO A 70 44.78 1.73 1.39
C PRO A 70 45.76 0.70 0.83
N ARG A 71 46.18 0.91 -0.43
CA ARG A 71 47.13 0.08 -1.19
C ARG A 71 48.57 0.13 -0.62
N PHE A 72 48.72 0.29 0.70
CA PHE A 72 50.00 0.60 1.34
C PHE A 72 50.84 -0.63 1.74
N TRP A 73 50.26 -1.84 1.77
CA TRP A 73 50.98 -3.04 2.26
C TRP A 73 51.96 -3.68 1.26
N ARG A 74 52.29 -3.02 0.14
CA ARG A 74 53.16 -3.61 -0.89
C ARG A 74 54.65 -3.25 -0.75
N TRP A 75 55.06 -2.55 0.31
CA TRP A 75 56.43 -2.01 0.46
C TRP A 75 57.07 -2.19 1.86
N TRP A 76 56.60 -3.11 2.70
CA TRP A 76 57.28 -3.44 3.96
C TRP A 76 57.82 -4.87 3.93
N ARG A 77 59.00 -5.02 3.32
CA ARG A 77 59.92 -6.15 3.52
C ARG A 77 61.32 -5.56 3.61
N PHE A 78 61.62 -4.97 4.77
CA PHE A 78 62.99 -4.83 5.27
C PHE A 78 63.34 -6.14 5.99
#